data_AF-A0A944T2B9-F1
#
_entry.id   AF-A0A944T2B9-F1
#
_cell.length_a   1.000
_cell.length_b   1.000
_cell.length_c   1.000
_cell.angle_alpha   90.00
_cell.angle_beta   90.00
_cell.angle_gamma   90.00
#
_symmetry.space_group_name_H-M   'P 1'
#
loop_
_entity.id
_entity.type
_entity.pdbx_description
1 polymer ?
#
loop_
_entity_poly.entity_id
_entity_poly.type
_entity_poly.pdbx_seq_one_letter_code
_entity_poly.pdbx_strand_id
1 'polypeptide(L)' 'MNEPSANEVLTLLENKINTGQYNDSVHKIKLMTARDVLKEILASGT' A
#
# COMPACT_ATOMS: atom_id res chain seq x y z
N MET A 1 1.39 13.28 17.23
CA MET A 1 0.73 12.32 16.32
C MET A 1 1.87 11.55 15.70
N ASN A 2 2.00 10.24 15.94
CA ASN A 2 3.08 9.46 15.33
C ASN A 2 2.69 9.20 13.88
N GLU A 3 3.50 9.68 12.95
CA GLU A 3 3.33 9.39 11.54
C GLU A 3 3.66 7.91 11.30
N PRO A 4 2.82 7.18 10.53
CA PRO A 4 3.07 5.77 10.26
C PRO A 4 4.37 5.62 9.48
N SER A 5 5.19 4.65 9.86
CA SER A 5 6.37 4.28 9.11
C SER A 5 5.99 3.75 7.72
N ALA A 6 6.92 3.77 6.77
CA ALA A 6 6.68 3.26 5.43
C ALA A 6 6.23 1.77 5.44
N ASN A 7 6.75 0.95 6.36
CA ASN A 7 6.34 -0.44 6.53
C ASN A 7 4.91 -0.58 7.08
N GLU A 8 4.48 0.33 7.95
CA GLU A 8 3.09 0.37 8.44
C GLU A 8 2.15 0.80 7.32
N VAL A 9 2.53 1.79 6.51
CA VAL A 9 1.76 2.20 5.32
C VAL A 9 1.61 1.03 4.34
N LEU A 10 2.69 0.26 4.13
CA LEU A 10 2.65 -0.94 3.29
C LEU A 10 1.63 -1.96 3.81
N THR A 11 1.69 -2.24 5.10
CA THR A 11 0.78 -3.18 5.78
C THR A 11 -0.69 -2.71 5.67
N LEU A 12 -0.95 -1.41 5.80
CA LEU A 12 -2.28 -0.84 5.66
C LEU A 12 -2.81 -0.97 4.22
N LEU A 13 -1.97 -0.76 3.21
CA LEU A 13 -2.34 -0.96 1.80
C LEU A 13 -2.67 -2.42 1.51
N GLU A 14 -1.87 -3.36 1.99
CA GLU A 14 -2.13 -4.79 1.83
C GLU A 14 -3.43 -5.22 2.51
N ASN A 15 -3.66 -4.76 3.74
CA ASN A 15 -4.92 -5.02 4.44
C ASN A 15 -6.13 -4.47 3.68
N LYS A 16 -6.05 -3.25 3.15
CA LYS A 16 -7.13 -2.66 2.35
C LYS A 16 -7.46 -3.49 1.11
N ILE A 17 -6.44 -3.97 0.39
CA ILE A 17 -6.62 -4.80 -0.80
C ILE A 17 -7.21 -6.17 -0.43
N ASN A 18 -6.70 -6.81 0.63
CA ASN A 18 -7.11 -8.16 1.02
C ASN A 18 -8.52 -8.21 1.63
N THR A 19 -8.92 -7.16 2.35
CA THR A 19 -10.25 -7.05 2.97
C THR A 19 -11.32 -6.48 2.04
N GLY A 20 -10.95 -6.16 0.79
CA GLY A 20 -11.90 -5.60 -0.18
C GLY A 20 -12.30 -4.14 0.10
N GLN A 21 -11.48 -3.38 0.83
CA GLN A 21 -11.72 -1.96 1.15
C GLN A 21 -11.40 -1.05 -0.05
N TYR A 22 -12.08 -1.29 -1.17
CA TYR A 22 -12.02 -0.49 -2.39
C TYR A 22 -13.42 -0.38 -3.00
N ASN A 23 -13.70 0.75 -3.62
CA ASN A 23 -15.05 1.05 -4.14
C ASN A 23 -15.35 0.31 -5.45
N ASP A 24 -14.31 0.09 -6.25
CA ASP A 24 -14.40 -0.42 -7.61
C ASP A 24 -13.06 -0.99 -8.05
N SER A 25 -13.02 -1.61 -9.24
CA SER A 25 -11.83 -2.24 -9.79
C SER A 25 -10.68 -1.25 -10.03
N VAL A 26 -10.97 0.00 -10.39
CA VAL A 26 -9.95 1.04 -10.59
C VAL A 26 -9.37 1.47 -9.26
N HIS A 27 -10.19 1.63 -8.22
CA HIS A 27 -9.72 1.93 -6.88
C HIS A 27 -8.81 0.82 -6.34
N LYS A 28 -9.16 -0.45 -6.58
CA LYS A 28 -8.29 -1.60 -6.25
C LYS A 28 -6.94 -1.52 -6.97
N ILE A 29 -6.94 -1.25 -8.28
CA ILE A 29 -5.70 -1.11 -9.06
C ILE A 29 -4.82 -0.01 -8.49
N LYS A 30 -5.38 1.16 -8.15
CA LYS A 30 -4.62 2.26 -7.54
C LYS A 30 -3.93 1.83 -6.23
N LEU A 31 -4.63 1.09 -5.37
CA LEU A 31 -4.04 0.56 -4.13
C LEU A 31 -2.91 -0.42 -4.41
N MET A 32 -3.08 -1.32 -5.38
CA MET A 32 -2.05 -2.28 -5.79
C MET A 32 -0.82 -1.57 -6.36
N THR A 33 -1.01 -0.58 -7.24
CA THR A 33 0.09 0.23 -7.80
C THR A 33 0.82 0.99 -6.70
N ALA A 34 0.12 1.62 -5.76
CA ALA A 34 0.73 2.32 -4.65
C ALA A 34 1.57 1.38 -3.77
N ARG A 35 1.06 0.18 -3.48
CA ARG A 35 1.78 -0.86 -2.74
C ARG A 35 3.06 -1.27 -3.47
N ASP A 36 2.98 -1.51 -4.78
CA ASP A 36 4.11 -1.99 -5.56
C ASP A 36 5.22 -0.94 -5.66
N VAL A 37 4.87 0.32 -5.95
CA VAL A 37 5.84 1.44 -5.95
C VAL A 37 6.51 1.61 -4.58
N LEU A 38 5.73 1.52 -3.49
CA LEU A 38 6.27 1.64 -2.14
C LEU A 38 7.25 0.49 -1.83
N LYS A 39 6.93 -0.74 -2.24
CA LYS A 39 7.84 -1.90 -2.12
C LYS A 39 9.13 -1.68 -2.90
N GLU A 40 9.05 -1.17 -4.13
CA GLU A 40 10.24 -0.89 -4.94
C GLU A 40 11.14 0.17 -4.31
N ILE A 41 10.56 1.25 -3.77
CA ILE A 41 11.31 2.29 -3.07
C ILE A 41 12.01 1.72 -1.83
N LEU A 42 11.28 0.92 -1.03
CA LEU A 42 11.84 0.32 0.19
C LEU A 42 12.93 -0.73 -0.13
N ALA A 43 12.78 -1.48 -1.21
CA ALA A 43 13.77 -2.46 -1.66
C ALA A 43 15.00 -1.81 -2.32
N SER A 44 14.84 -0.62 -2.91
CA SER A 44 15.95 0.12 -3.54
C SER A 44 16.81 0.92 -2.54
N GLY A 45 16.38 0.99 -1.28
CA GLY A 45 17.08 1.70 -0.20
C GLY A 45 18.09 0.86 0.58
N THR A 46 18.37 -0.38 0.15
CA THR A 46 19.35 -1.30 0.76
C THR A 46 20.60 -1.48 -0.08
#